data_AF-A0A3E1HU61-F1
#
_entry.id   AF-A0A3E1HU61-F1
#
_cell.length_a   1.000
_cell.length_b   1.000
_cell.length_c   1.000
_cell.angle_alpha   90.00
_cell.angle_beta   90.00
_cell.angle_gamma   90.00
#
_symmetry.space_group_name_H-M   'P 1'
#
loop_
_entity.id
_entity.type
_entity.pdbx_description
1 polymer ?
#
loop_
_entity_poly.entity_id
_entity_poly.type
_entity_poly.pdbx_seq_one_letter_code
_entity_poly.pdbx_strand_id
1 'polypeptide(L)'
;MIEECLSASSVHEVALKHGLSPSLLRRWVKGFEKHGASGLIAKYSHYDAQFKLKVLQCIKQDGLSDQQACIRFDIRGPSSIRQWRKLYDEGGVEALQPHRLKESSMPRKPSRQPKASP
;
A
#
# COMPACT_ATOMS: atom_id res chain seq x y z
N MET A 1 3.39 -12.03 19.14
CA MET A 1 2.68 -10.78 18.77
C MET A 1 1.31 -11.05 18.15
N ILE A 2 1.18 -11.60 16.94
CA ILE A 2 -0.15 -11.84 16.34
C ILE A 2 -0.86 -13.01 17.01
N GLU A 3 -0.13 -14.11 17.26
CA GLU A 3 -0.59 -15.23 18.10
C GLU A 3 -0.99 -14.77 19.52
N GLU A 4 -0.32 -13.76 20.06
CA GLU A 4 -0.60 -13.20 21.41
C GLU A 4 -1.91 -12.40 21.41
N CYS A 5 -2.18 -11.63 20.35
CA CYS A 5 -3.49 -10.99 20.11
C CYS A 5 -4.62 -12.01 19.90
N LEU A 6 -4.32 -13.16 19.29
CA LEU A 6 -5.30 -14.23 19.06
C LEU A 6 -5.58 -15.05 20.34
N SER A 7 -4.62 -15.09 21.28
CA SER A 7 -4.72 -15.82 22.55
C SER A 7 -5.51 -15.11 23.68
N ALA A 8 -6.30 -14.09 23.35
CA ALA A 8 -7.17 -13.29 24.23
C ALA A 8 -6.58 -12.02 24.90
N SER A 9 -5.35 -11.61 24.55
CA SER A 9 -4.84 -10.30 24.97
C SER A 9 -5.42 -9.16 24.12
N SER A 10 -5.74 -8.02 24.74
CA SER A 10 -6.27 -6.85 24.03
C SER A 10 -5.27 -6.34 22.98
N VAL A 11 -5.71 -6.17 21.73
CA VAL A 11 -4.89 -5.62 20.63
C VAL A 11 -4.27 -4.28 21.00
N HIS A 12 -4.92 -3.51 21.86
CA HIS A 12 -4.40 -2.23 22.34
C HIS A 12 -3.19 -2.41 23.26
N GLU A 13 -3.26 -3.38 24.17
CA GLU A 13 -2.23 -3.66 25.17
C GLU A 13 -0.98 -4.28 24.53
N VAL A 14 -1.19 -5.22 23.60
CA VAL A 14 -0.09 -5.81 22.81
C VAL A 14 0.57 -4.75 21.93
N ALA A 15 -0.20 -3.82 21.34
CA ALA A 15 0.36 -2.74 20.55
C ALA A 15 1.25 -1.81 21.39
N LEU A 16 0.78 -1.40 22.58
CA LEU A 16 1.54 -0.56 23.50
C LEU A 16 2.82 -1.24 24.00
N LYS A 17 2.74 -2.52 24.37
CA LYS A 17 3.88 -3.36 24.80
C LYS A 17 5.00 -3.40 23.76
N HIS A 18 4.65 -3.31 22.48
CA HIS A 18 5.61 -3.33 21.36
C HIS A 18 5.87 -1.95 20.74
N GLY A 19 5.37 -0.86 21.33
CA GLY A 19 5.55 0.49 20.79
C GLY A 19 4.90 0.72 19.42
N LEU A 20 3.89 -0.08 19.08
CA LEU A 20 3.17 -0.01 17.81
C LEU A 20 1.87 0.77 17.97
N SER A 21 1.39 1.36 16.87
CA SER A 21 0.05 1.94 16.87
C SER A 21 -1.01 0.82 16.94
N PRO A 22 -2.03 0.92 17.81
CA PRO A 22 -3.12 -0.06 17.87
C PRO A 22 -3.88 -0.23 16.55
N SER A 23 -3.90 0.81 15.71
CA SER A 23 -4.50 0.80 14.38
C SER A 23 -3.70 -0.04 13.38
N LEU A 24 -2.37 -0.05 13.47
CA LEU A 24 -1.50 -0.89 12.66
C LEU A 24 -1.63 -2.35 13.06
N LEU A 25 -1.61 -2.64 14.36
CA LEU A 25 -1.72 -4.02 14.85
C LEU A 25 -3.10 -4.62 14.52
N ARG A 26 -4.19 -3.85 14.65
CA ARG A 26 -5.53 -4.28 14.18
C ARG A 26 -5.56 -4.62 12.69
N ARG A 27 -4.87 -3.83 11.85
CA ARG A 27 -4.78 -4.11 10.41
C ARG A 27 -4.03 -5.41 10.13
N TRP A 28 -2.97 -5.69 10.87
CA TRP A 28 -2.20 -6.94 10.75
C TRP A 28 -3.02 -8.15 11.20
N VAL A 29 -3.68 -8.09 12.36
CA VAL A 29 -4.56 -9.17 12.84
C VAL A 29 -5.64 -9.47 11.81
N LYS A 30 -6.33 -8.44 11.29
CA LYS A 30 -7.36 -8.62 10.26
C LYS A 30 -6.82 -9.15 8.92
N GLY A 31 -5.60 -8.77 8.56
CA GLY A 31 -4.92 -9.31 7.38
C GLY A 31 -4.60 -10.80 7.56
N PHE A 32 -4.12 -11.18 8.74
CA PHE A 32 -3.81 -12.55 9.11
C PHE A 32 -5.05 -13.44 9.18
N GLU A 33 -6.15 -12.98 9.77
CA GLU A 33 -7.43 -13.73 9.79
C GLU A 33 -7.96 -14.07 8.40
N LYS A 34 -7.77 -13.15 7.43
CA LYS A 34 -8.30 -13.33 6.07
C LYS A 34 -7.40 -14.15 5.15
N HIS A 35 -6.09 -14.03 5.29
CA HIS A 35 -5.13 -14.54 4.30
C HIS A 35 -3.93 -15.26 4.94
N GLY A 36 -3.98 -15.54 6.24
CA GLY A 36 -2.85 -16.10 6.99
C GLY A 36 -1.62 -15.21 6.92
N ALA A 37 -0.43 -15.84 6.94
CA ALA A 37 0.84 -15.13 6.84
C ALA A 37 0.94 -14.23 5.58
N SER A 38 0.29 -14.61 4.48
CA SER A 38 0.27 -13.83 3.24
C SER A 38 -0.46 -12.49 3.37
N GLY A 39 -1.36 -12.34 4.35
CA GLY A 39 -2.05 -11.08 4.66
C GLY A 39 -1.22 -10.08 5.45
N LEU A 40 -0.07 -10.51 5.97
CA LEU A 40 0.91 -9.67 6.70
C LEU A 40 2.03 -9.17 5.80
N ILE A 41 2.24 -9.84 4.66
CA ILE A 41 3.17 -9.39 3.64
C ILE A 41 2.58 -8.13 3.02
N ALA A 42 3.28 -7.01 3.19
CA ALA A 42 2.93 -5.79 2.49
C ALA A 42 3.05 -6.07 0.97
N LYS A 43 1.91 -6.27 0.30
CA LYS A 43 1.86 -6.26 -1.16
C LYS A 43 2.19 -4.84 -1.63
N TYR A 44 3.47 -4.55 -1.80
CA TYR A 44 3.94 -3.44 -2.63
C TYR A 44 3.84 -3.92 -4.07
N SER A 45 2.67 -3.74 -4.68
CA SER A 45 2.54 -4.00 -6.11
C SER A 45 3.24 -2.88 -6.86
N HIS A 46 4.50 -3.12 -7.23
CA HIS A 46 5.20 -2.31 -8.19
C HIS A 46 4.71 -2.69 -9.59
N TYR A 47 3.88 -1.84 -10.19
CA TYR A 47 3.48 -1.98 -11.58
C TYR A 47 4.42 -1.15 -12.45
N ASP A 48 5.13 -1.81 -13.36
CA ASP A 48 5.91 -1.11 -14.38
C ASP A 48 4.99 -0.45 -15.43
N ALA A 49 5.57 0.42 -16.27
CA ALA A 49 4.79 1.12 -17.29
C ALA A 49 4.15 0.18 -18.32
N GLN A 50 4.82 -0.92 -18.67
CA GLN A 50 4.36 -1.87 -19.69
C GLN A 50 3.13 -2.63 -19.19
N PHE A 51 3.13 -3.04 -17.93
CA PHE A 51 2.00 -3.65 -17.26
C PHE A 51 0.81 -2.70 -17.19
N LYS A 52 1.02 -1.45 -16.75
CA LYS A 52 -0.05 -0.45 -16.70
C LYS A 52 -0.66 -0.19 -18.08
N LEU A 53 0.18 -0.07 -19.10
CA LEU A 53 -0.25 0.12 -20.48
C LEU A 53 -1.06 -1.08 -20.99
N LYS A 54 -0.59 -2.31 -20.74
CA LYS A 54 -1.31 -3.54 -21.08
C LYS A 54 -2.69 -3.58 -20.41
N VAL A 55 -2.79 -3.22 -19.13
CA VAL A 55 -4.06 -3.16 -18.41
C VAL A 55 -5.01 -2.15 -19.05
N LEU A 56 -4.54 -0.93 -19.36
CA LEU A 56 -5.35 0.11 -20.00
C LEU A 56 -5.81 -0.31 -21.41
N GLN A 57 -4.95 -0.96 -22.19
CA GLN A 57 -5.29 -1.50 -23.50
C GLN A 57 -6.33 -2.62 -23.40
N CYS A 58 -6.16 -3.59 -22.49
CA CYS A 58 -7.14 -4.64 -22.26
C CYS A 58 -8.49 -4.07 -21.82
N ILE A 59 -8.51 -3.05 -20.96
CA ILE A 59 -9.75 -2.36 -20.59
C ILE A 59 -10.47 -1.79 -21.81
N LYS A 60 -9.72 -1.14 -22.70
CA LYS A 60 -10.28 -0.53 -23.92
C LYS A 60 -10.72 -1.57 -24.94
N GLN A 61 -9.98 -2.65 -25.10
CA GLN A 61 -10.22 -3.70 -26.08
C GLN A 61 -11.36 -4.65 -25.67
N ASP A 62 -11.37 -5.06 -24.39
CA ASP A 62 -12.34 -6.02 -23.84
C ASP A 62 -13.56 -5.31 -23.22
N GLY A 63 -13.58 -3.97 -23.17
CA GLY A 63 -14.67 -3.19 -22.58
C GLY A 63 -14.85 -3.41 -21.07
N LEU A 64 -13.76 -3.72 -20.34
CA LEU A 64 -13.82 -4.03 -18.91
C LEU A 64 -14.12 -2.79 -18.07
N SER A 65 -14.92 -2.96 -17.02
CA SER A 65 -14.97 -1.97 -15.94
C SER A 65 -13.67 -1.94 -15.13
N ASP A 66 -13.38 -0.82 -14.48
CA ASP A 66 -12.20 -0.70 -13.61
C ASP A 66 -12.18 -1.78 -12.52
N GLN A 67 -13.35 -2.16 -11.98
CA GLN A 67 -13.48 -3.25 -10.99
C GLN A 67 -13.14 -4.62 -11.58
N GLN A 68 -13.64 -4.94 -12.77
CA GLN A 68 -13.32 -6.21 -13.45
C GLN A 68 -11.84 -6.31 -13.78
N ALA A 69 -11.22 -5.20 -14.21
CA ALA A 69 -9.79 -5.15 -14.45
C ALA A 69 -8.98 -5.34 -13.14
N CYS A 70 -9.44 -4.79 -12.02
CA CYS A 70 -8.79 -5.04 -10.73
C CYS A 70 -8.78 -6.51 -10.35
N ILE A 71 -9.91 -7.20 -10.53
CA ILE A 71 -10.01 -8.64 -10.25
C ILE A 71 -9.12 -9.43 -11.20
N ARG A 72 -9.14 -9.11 -12.51
CA ARG A 72 -8.40 -9.84 -13.53
C ARG A 72 -6.88 -9.72 -13.39
N PHE A 73 -6.39 -8.57 -12.97
CA PHE A 73 -4.96 -8.25 -12.92
C PHE A 73 -4.39 -8.18 -11.49
N ASP A 74 -5.14 -8.65 -10.47
CA ASP A 74 -4.82 -8.54 -9.03
C ASP A 74 -4.42 -7.12 -8.60
N ILE A 75 -5.13 -6.11 -9.12
CA ILE A 75 -4.84 -4.70 -8.82
C ILE A 75 -5.57 -4.30 -7.54
N ARG A 76 -4.84 -3.62 -6.66
CA ARG A 76 -5.30 -3.20 -5.32
C ARG A 76 -6.64 -2.42 -5.30
N GLY A 77 -6.96 -1.73 -6.38
CA GLY A 77 -8.26 -1.08 -6.52
C GLY A 77 -8.40 -0.19 -7.76
N PRO A 78 -9.65 0.22 -8.07
CA PRO A 78 -9.97 0.96 -9.30
C PRO A 78 -9.36 2.37 -9.32
N SER A 79 -9.03 2.93 -8.16
CA SER A 79 -8.31 4.21 -8.05
C SER A 79 -6.94 4.17 -8.72
N SER A 80 -6.23 3.03 -8.67
CA SER A 80 -4.95 2.86 -9.37
C SER A 80 -5.13 2.96 -10.88
N ILE A 81 -6.16 2.31 -11.43
CA ILE A 81 -6.45 2.32 -12.87
C ILE A 81 -6.83 3.73 -13.34
N ARG A 82 -7.67 4.44 -12.57
CA ARG A 82 -8.02 5.84 -12.86
C ARG A 82 -6.81 6.75 -12.91
N GLN A 83 -5.87 6.57 -11.97
CA GLN A 83 -4.65 7.34 -11.94
C GLN A 83 -3.75 7.02 -13.16
N TRP A 84 -3.64 5.76 -13.56
CA TRP A 84 -2.88 5.39 -14.76
C TRP A 84 -3.49 5.98 -16.02
N ARG A 85 -4.83 5.96 -16.15
CA ARG A 85 -5.53 6.57 -17.29
C ARG A 85 -5.22 8.06 -17.39
N LYS A 86 -5.32 8.78 -16.27
CA LYS A 86 -4.98 10.21 -16.20
C LYS A 86 -3.52 10.47 -16.62
N LEU A 87 -2.57 9.70 -16.09
CA LEU A 87 -1.15 9.84 -16.46
C LEU A 87 -0.92 9.55 -17.95
N TYR A 88 -1.57 8.52 -18.48
CA TYR A 88 -1.49 8.18 -19.89
C TYR A 88 -2.06 9.28 -20.79
N ASP A 89 -3.18 9.90 -20.39
CA ASP A 89 -3.79 11.00 -21.13
C ASP A 89 -2.92 12.28 -21.06
N GLU A 90 -2.19 12.50 -19.97
CA GLU A 90 -1.31 13.67 -19.77
C GLU A 90 0.06 13.55 -20.45
N GLY A 91 0.64 12.35 -20.55
CA GLY A 91 2.01 12.17 -21.03
C GLY A 91 2.33 10.80 -21.59
N GLY A 92 1.31 10.05 -22.02
CA GLY A 92 1.47 8.76 -22.69
C GLY A 92 2.18 7.71 -21.84
N VAL A 93 2.94 6.84 -22.51
CA VAL A 93 3.65 5.72 -21.86
C VAL A 93 4.76 6.19 -20.91
N GLU A 94 5.40 7.32 -21.23
CA GLU A 94 6.48 7.87 -20.40
C GLU A 94 5.96 8.33 -19.03
N ALA A 95 4.77 8.90 -18.97
CA ALA A 95 4.11 9.29 -17.72
C ALA A 95 3.65 8.10 -16.85
N LEU A 96 3.55 6.89 -17.43
CA LEU A 96 3.25 5.66 -16.69
C LEU A 96 4.46 5.06 -15.98
N GLN A 97 5.68 5.47 -16.34
CA GLN A 97 6.89 5.00 -15.69
C GLN A 97 6.82 5.30 -14.19
N PRO A 98 7.27 4.37 -13.31
CA PRO A 98 7.45 4.70 -11.92
C PRO A 98 8.44 5.86 -11.88
N HIS A 99 7.94 7.06 -11.58
CA HIS A 99 8.79 8.20 -11.31
C HIS A 99 9.69 7.73 -10.17
N ARG A 100 10.98 7.49 -10.47
CA ARG A 100 11.96 7.30 -9.41
C ARG A 100 11.73 8.49 -8.50
N LEU A 101 11.28 8.23 -7.27
CA LEU A 101 11.25 9.25 -6.25
C LEU A 101 12.67 9.80 -6.29
N LYS A 102 12.83 10.98 -6.90
CA LYS A 102 13.99 11.82 -6.65
C LYS A 102 13.98 11.86 -5.15
N GLU A 103 14.96 11.18 -4.53
CA GLU A 103 15.02 10.93 -3.10
C GLU A 103 14.41 12.15 -2.44
N SER A 104 13.26 11.98 -1.81
CA SER A 104 12.67 13.10 -1.09
C SER A 104 13.72 13.40 -0.04
N SER A 105 14.57 14.39 -0.33
CA SER A 105 15.45 15.04 0.60
C SER A 105 14.50 15.77 1.54
N MET A 106 13.86 14.97 2.39
CA MET A 106 13.13 15.45 3.53
C MET A 106 14.23 16.01 4.42
N PRO A 107 14.32 17.34 4.63
CA PRO A 107 15.22 17.84 5.65
C PRO A 107 14.84 17.13 6.94
N ARG A 108 15.80 16.38 7.51
CA ARG A 108 15.59 15.68 8.78
C ARG A 108 15.10 16.72 9.78
N LYS A 109 13.90 16.53 10.33
CA LYS A 109 13.44 17.35 11.46
C LYS A 109 14.53 17.26 12.53
N PRO A 110 15.07 18.39 13.04
CA PRO A 110 16.01 18.32 14.14
C PRO A 110 15.30 17.68 15.33
N SER A 111 15.89 16.62 15.87
CA SER A 111 15.43 15.98 17.10
C SER A 111 15.41 17.03 18.20
N ARG A 112 14.24 17.29 18.79
CA ARG A 112 14.16 18.02 20.06
C ARG A 112 14.86 17.17 21.10
N GLN A 113 16.03 17.61 21.56
CA GLN A 113 16.68 17.00 22.71
C GLN A 113 15.79 17.21 23.95
N PRO A 114 15.61 16.19 24.81
CA PRO A 114 14.96 16.38 26.09
C PRO A 114 15.83 17.32 26.93
N LYS A 115 15.23 18.40 27.43
CA LYS A 115 15.87 19.32 28.35
C LYS A 115 16.03 18.56 29.67
N ALA A 116 17.27 18.29 30.07
CA ALA A 116 17.56 17.85 31.43
C ALA A 116 17.47 19.06 32.37
N SER A 117 16.70 18.92 33.44
CA SER A 117 16.77 19.73 34.68
C SER A 117 16.07 18.91 35.77
N PRO A 118 16.50 18.98 37.04
CA PRO A 118 17.31 20.02 37.68
C PRO A 118 18.81 19.69 37.80
#